data_AF-A0A1L7G8V8-F1
#
_entry.id   AF-A0A1L7G8V8-F1
#
_cell.length_a   1.000
_cell.length_b   1.000
_cell.length_c   1.000
_cell.angle_alpha   90.00
_cell.angle_beta   90.00
_cell.angle_gamma   90.00
#
_symmetry.space_group_name_H-M   'P 1'
#
loop_
_entity.id
_entity.type
_entity.pdbx_description
1 polymer ?
#
loop_
_entity_poly.entity_id
_entity_poly.type
_entity_poly.pdbx_seq_one_letter_code
_entity_poly.pdbx_strand_id
1 'polypeptide(L)' 'MPSPRSARAACVPSPGGCRWCGIDARIHARQWVESVGWHVWQTPTDEQRKERMRARRARRSAPDQ' A
#
# COMPACT_ATOMS: atom_id res chain seq x y z
N MET A 1 -7.83 17.20 26.17
CA MET A 1 -6.75 17.38 25.18
C MET A 1 -6.46 16.02 24.53
N PRO A 2 -7.08 15.61 23.41
CA PRO A 2 -6.67 14.38 22.74
C PRO A 2 -5.40 14.66 21.93
N SER A 3 -4.32 13.94 22.25
CA SER A 3 -3.02 14.03 21.57
C SER A 3 -3.13 13.66 20.08
N PRO A 4 -2.53 14.43 19.15
CA PRO A 4 -2.50 14.07 17.73
C PRO A 4 -1.36 13.08 17.45
N ARG A 5 -1.45 11.84 17.95
CA ARG A 5 -0.61 10.77 17.45
C ARG A 5 -1.36 10.06 16.32
N SER A 6 -0.72 10.02 15.15
CA SER A 6 -1.12 9.30 13.93
C SER A 6 -1.92 10.09 12.87
N ALA A 7 -1.44 11.30 12.54
CA ALA A 7 -1.64 11.82 11.20
C ALA A 7 -0.69 11.08 10.23
N ARG A 8 -1.22 10.10 9.50
CA ARG A 8 -0.62 9.55 8.27
C ARG A 8 0.82 9.02 8.42
N ALA A 9 1.02 7.97 9.21
CA ALA A 9 2.03 7.00 8.81
C ALA A 9 1.58 6.46 7.44
N ALA A 10 2.09 7.04 6.35
CA ALA A 10 1.77 6.60 5.00
C ALA A 10 2.14 5.12 4.88
N CYS A 11 1.16 4.25 5.09
CA CYS A 11 1.38 2.82 5.13
C CYS A 11 1.74 2.43 3.70
N VAL A 12 3.02 2.13 3.45
CA VAL A 12 3.43 1.62 2.14
C VAL A 12 2.60 0.36 1.92
N PRO A 13 1.79 0.29 0.84
CA PRO A 13 0.94 -0.86 0.60
C PRO A 13 1.81 -2.12 0.58
N SER A 14 1.24 -3.23 1.05
CA SER A 14 1.91 -4.51 1.04
C SER A 14 2.56 -4.74 -0.33
N PRO A 15 3.82 -5.19 -0.40
CA PRO A 15 4.46 -5.47 -1.68
C PRO A 15 3.60 -6.36 -2.56
N GLY A 16 2.91 -7.35 -1.98
CA GLY A 16 2.00 -8.27 -2.67
C GLY A 16 0.54 -7.81 -2.78
N GLY A 17 0.21 -6.60 -2.32
CA GLY A 17 -1.13 -6.04 -2.42
C GLY A 17 -1.55 -5.78 -3.87
N CYS A 18 -2.86 -5.70 -4.10
CA CYS A 18 -3.45 -5.53 -5.43
C CYS A 18 -2.73 -4.46 -6.27
N ARG A 19 -2.64 -4.72 -7.57
CA ARG A 19 -2.11 -3.78 -8.57
C ARG A 19 -2.72 -2.38 -8.47
N TRP A 20 -4.02 -2.28 -8.20
CA TRP A 20 -4.77 -1.03 -8.29
C TRP A 20 -4.91 -0.30 -6.96
N CYS A 21 -5.36 -0.99 -5.91
CA CYS A 21 -5.65 -0.38 -4.61
C CYS A 21 -4.61 -0.72 -3.52
N GLY A 22 -3.69 -1.65 -3.77
CA GLY A 22 -2.66 -2.06 -2.81
C GLY A 22 -3.14 -2.93 -1.63
N ILE A 23 -4.43 -3.31 -1.61
CA ILE A 23 -5.01 -4.17 -0.56
C ILE A 23 -4.55 -5.63 -0.75
N ASP A 24 -4.16 -6.31 0.34
CA ASP A 24 -3.73 -7.71 0.31
C ASP A 24 -4.83 -8.66 -0.20
N ALA A 25 -4.41 -9.72 -0.90
CA ALA A 25 -5.30 -10.68 -1.56
C ALA A 25 -6.37 -11.27 -0.64
N ARG A 26 -6.02 -11.53 0.63
CA ARG A 26 -6.91 -12.17 1.60
C ARG A 26 -8.12 -11.32 1.99
N ILE A 27 -7.99 -9.99 1.96
CA ILE A 27 -9.04 -9.06 2.42
C ILE A 27 -9.60 -8.19 1.29
N HIS A 28 -9.12 -8.38 0.05
CA HIS A 28 -9.43 -7.48 -1.06
C HIS A 28 -10.90 -7.54 -1.50
N ALA A 29 -11.49 -8.74 -1.57
CA ALA A 29 -12.80 -8.96 -2.17
C ALA A 29 -12.93 -8.25 -3.54
N ARG A 30 -13.95 -7.39 -3.72
CA ARG A 30 -14.11 -6.53 -4.89
C ARG A 30 -14.07 -5.07 -4.46
N GLN A 31 -13.26 -4.26 -5.13
CA GLN A 31 -13.08 -2.85 -4.81
C GLN A 31 -13.32 -1.97 -6.02
N TRP A 32 -13.66 -0.72 -5.77
CA TRP A 32 -13.80 0.30 -6.82
C TRP A 32 -12.65 1.30 -6.69
N VAL A 33 -11.98 1.59 -7.81
CA VAL A 33 -10.98 2.66 -7.91
C VAL A 33 -11.28 3.45 -9.18
N GLU A 34 -11.24 4.78 -9.09
CA GLU A 34 -11.65 5.69 -10.18
C GLU A 34 -10.99 5.40 -11.52
N SER A 35 -9.71 5.02 -11.53
CA SER A 35 -8.95 4.75 -12.77
C SER A 35 -9.34 3.46 -13.50
N VAL A 36 -9.95 2.48 -12.82
CA VAL A 36 -10.24 1.14 -13.39
C VAL A 36 -11.64 0.63 -13.11
N GLY A 37 -12.43 1.36 -12.33
CA GLY A 37 -13.75 0.94 -11.86
C GLY A 37 -13.71 -0.25 -10.90
N TRP A 38 -14.77 -1.05 -10.93
CA TRP A 38 -14.89 -2.27 -10.13
C TRP A 38 -13.88 -3.31 -10.58
N HIS A 39 -13.03 -3.77 -9.66
CA HIS A 39 -12.04 -4.79 -9.93
C HIS A 39 -11.93 -5.80 -8.79
N VAL A 40 -11.55 -7.02 -9.15
CA VAL A 40 -11.10 -8.05 -8.22
C VAL A 40 -9.61 -7.91 -7.97
N TRP A 41 -9.08 -8.64 -6.99
CA TRP A 41 -7.65 -8.63 -6.71
C TRP A 41 -6.87 -9.03 -7.97
N GLN A 42 -5.87 -8.23 -8.32
CA GLN A 42 -4.94 -8.53 -9.39
C GLN A 42 -3.51 -8.47 -8.86
N THR A 43 -2.72 -9.46 -9.26
CA THR A 43 -1.29 -9.53 -8.93
C THR A 43 -0.60 -8.22 -9.29
N PRO A 44 0.14 -7.58 -8.37
CA PRO A 44 0.92 -6.39 -8.69
C PRO A 44 2.01 -6.70 -9.70
N THR A 45 2.41 -5.70 -10.49
CA THR A 45 3.53 -5.85 -11.42
C THR A 45 4.85 -5.99 -10.64
N ASP A 46 5.88 -6.54 -11.29
CA ASP A 46 7.21 -6.67 -10.68
C ASP A 46 7.82 -5.31 -10.36
N GLU A 47 7.55 -4.31 -11.19
CA GLU A 47 7.95 -2.93 -10.96
C GLU A 47 7.27 -2.35 -9.72
N GLN A 48 5.95 -2.49 -9.59
CA GLN A 48 5.22 -2.07 -8.39
C GLN A 48 5.73 -2.77 -7.14
N ARG A 49 6.01 -4.08 -7.22
CA ARG A 49 6.62 -4.84 -6.12
C ARG A 49 7.97 -4.28 -5.72
N LYS A 50 8.84 -4.01 -6.71
CA LYS A 50 10.19 -3.47 -6.51
C LYS A 50 10.13 -2.09 -5.85
N GLU A 51 9.27 -1.19 -6.33
CA GLU A 51 9.09 0.15 -5.75
C GLU A 51 8.59 0.10 -4.32
N ARG A 52 7.56 -0.71 -4.04
CA ARG A 52 7.03 -0.87 -2.67
C ARG A 52 8.08 -1.45 -1.72
N MET A 53 8.89 -2.41 -2.17
CA MET A 53 10.00 -2.94 -1.38
C MET A 53 11.08 -1.88 -1.11
N ARG A 54 11.40 -1.05 -2.10
CA ARG A 54 12.33 0.09 -1.92
C ARG A 54 11.79 1.11 -0.92
N ALA A 55 10.52 1.50 -1.04
CA ALA A 55 9.87 2.42 -0.13
C ALA A 55 9.83 1.88 1.31
N ARG A 56 9.55 0.58 1.48
CA ARG A 56 9.60 -0.09 2.78
C ARG A 56 11.01 -0.08 3.38
N ARG A 57 12.06 -0.27 2.58
CA ARG A 57 13.46 -0.17 3.03
C ARG A 57 13.82 1.25 3.44
N ALA A 58 13.49 2.25 2.62
CA ALA A 58 13.74 3.66 2.92
C ALA A 58 13.13 4.08 4.26
N ARG A 59 11.92 3.61 4.59
CA ARG A 59 11.27 3.86 5.89
C ARG A 59 11.97 3.24 7.09
N ARG A 60 12.68 2.12 6.91
CA ARG A 60 13.48 1.51 7.98
C ARG A 60 14.80 2.22 8.20
N SER A 61 15.30 2.89 7.16
CA SER A 61 16.58 3.60 7.16
C SER A 61 16.43 5.09 7.51
N ALA A 62 15.22 5.63 7.49
CA ALA A 62 14.94 6.95 8.03
C ALA A 62 15.18 6.91 9.55
N PRO A 63 16.01 7.82 10.11
CA PRO A 63 16.11 7.97 11.54
C PRO A 63 14.73 8.32 12.10
N ASP A 64 14.43 7.86 13.32
CA ASP A 64 13.31 8.39 14.10
C ASP A 64 13.64 9.87 14.36
N GLN A 65 12.89 10.77 13.72
CA GLN A 65 13.03 12.22 13.85
C GLN A 65 12.12 12.71 14.97
#